data_AF-W6ZI27-F1
#
_entry.id   AF-W6ZI27-F1
#
_cell.length_a   1.000
_cell.length_b   1.000
_cell.length_c   1.000
_cell.angle_alpha   90.00
_cell.angle_beta   90.00
_cell.angle_gamma   90.00
#
_symmetry.space_group_name_H-M   'P 1'
#
loop_
_entity.id
_entity.type
_entity.pdbx_description
1 polymer ?
#
loop_
_entity_poly.entity_id
_entity_poly.type
_entity_poly.pdbx_seq_one_letter_code
_entity_poly.pdbx_strand_id
1 'polypeptide(L)'
;MCQGCIKLNVAEPSQLPELYQQALAKLIEHGKKLLKYCPEMEDYYRSMGYCYHTSQLSRREAMAECIIHGPHLVNLEEAFDLDDPEDYHILFKPLETSITLLKEVVSDAEHIPRNTSAPQLAGLLTNSLQPKLHTAHTTISNMRTYFSRINLYTNTLRSVSCQSNGTHILNDNREVPWHRRTHNAQTGQWELESMAEEWTDYLNWATCLPETQVWIQKGEDPKEIALRWLKNFVVMDFQMTDIN
;
A
#
# COMPACT_ATOMS: atom_id res chain seq x y z
N MET A 1 -20.91 -8.83 -8.91
CA MET A 1 -20.20 -10.02 -8.37
C MET A 1 -18.79 -10.04 -8.93
N CYS A 2 -17.75 -10.00 -8.09
CA CYS A 2 -16.35 -10.04 -8.53
C CYS A 2 -15.95 -11.44 -9.01
N GLN A 3 -14.88 -11.56 -9.81
CA GLN A 3 -14.43 -12.85 -10.41
C GLN A 3 -14.07 -13.93 -9.37
N GLY A 4 -13.71 -13.55 -8.14
CA GLY A 4 -13.46 -14.47 -7.03
C GLY A 4 -14.70 -15.01 -6.31
N CYS A 5 -15.91 -14.53 -6.64
CA CYS A 5 -17.15 -15.07 -6.08
C CYS A 5 -17.49 -16.42 -6.73
N ILE A 6 -17.72 -17.44 -5.91
CA ILE A 6 -18.02 -18.79 -6.42
C ILE A 6 -19.40 -18.82 -7.05
N LYS A 7 -19.45 -19.07 -8.36
CA LYS A 7 -20.67 -19.39 -9.09
C LYS A 7 -21.05 -20.83 -8.81
N LEU A 8 -22.11 -21.04 -8.05
CA LEU A 8 -22.75 -22.34 -7.92
C LEU A 8 -23.65 -22.54 -9.14
N ASN A 9 -23.17 -23.29 -10.14
CA ASN A 9 -24.00 -23.67 -11.28
C ASN A 9 -25.13 -24.60 -10.82
N VAL A 10 -26.25 -24.61 -11.56
CA VAL A 10 -27.33 -25.58 -11.38
C VAL A 10 -26.76 -26.98 -11.65
N ALA A 11 -26.53 -27.75 -10.58
CA ALA A 11 -26.00 -29.10 -10.62
C ALA A 11 -27.02 -30.09 -10.07
N GLU A 12 -26.85 -31.37 -10.40
CA GLU A 12 -27.70 -32.42 -9.84
C GLU A 12 -27.57 -32.47 -8.31
N PRO A 13 -28.66 -32.74 -7.56
CA PRO A 13 -28.64 -32.72 -6.09
C PRO A 13 -27.57 -33.62 -5.45
N SER A 14 -27.20 -34.70 -6.13
CA SER A 14 -26.15 -35.65 -5.75
C SER A 14 -24.74 -35.04 -5.75
N GLN A 15 -24.50 -34.03 -6.58
CA GLN A 15 -23.19 -33.38 -6.76
C GLN A 15 -23.03 -32.14 -5.86
N LEU A 16 -24.13 -31.62 -5.30
CA LEU A 16 -24.13 -30.42 -4.46
C LEU A 16 -23.18 -30.48 -3.25
N PRO A 17 -23.09 -31.59 -2.48
CA PRO A 17 -22.19 -31.64 -1.33
C PRO A 17 -20.72 -31.44 -1.74
N GLU A 18 -20.29 -32.09 -2.82
CA GLU A 18 -18.92 -31.98 -3.32
C GLU A 18 -18.65 -30.56 -3.87
N LEU A 19 -19.59 -29.98 -4.61
CA LEU A 19 -19.50 -28.61 -5.11
C LEU A 19 -19.37 -27.58 -3.98
N TYR A 20 -20.11 -27.74 -2.89
CA TYR A 20 -19.99 -26.85 -1.74
C TYR A 20 -18.66 -27.00 -1.00
N GLN A 21 -18.10 -28.22 -0.93
CA GLN A 21 -16.77 -28.43 -0.37
C GLN A 21 -15.67 -27.82 -1.26
N GLN A 22 -15.79 -27.96 -2.58
CA GLN A 22 -14.90 -27.29 -3.53
C GLN A 22 -15.02 -25.76 -3.44
N ALA A 23 -16.23 -25.24 -3.28
CA ALA A 23 -16.49 -23.82 -3.05
C ALA A 23 -15.79 -23.32 -1.78
N LEU A 24 -15.93 -24.06 -0.68
CA LEU A 24 -15.28 -23.73 0.59
C LEU A 24 -13.74 -23.69 0.46
N ALA A 25 -13.16 -24.69 -0.22
CA ALA A 25 -11.72 -24.74 -0.47
C ALA A 25 -11.22 -23.53 -1.27
N LYS A 26 -11.93 -23.17 -2.36
CA LYS A 26 -11.61 -21.99 -3.18
C LYS A 26 -11.73 -20.68 -2.40
N LEU A 27 -12.72 -20.60 -1.51
CA LEU A 27 -12.92 -19.43 -0.65
C LEU A 27 -11.75 -19.25 0.35
N ILE A 28 -11.29 -20.35 0.96
CA ILE A 28 -10.10 -20.34 1.84
C ILE A 28 -8.85 -19.93 1.06
N GLU A 29 -8.64 -20.54 -0.11
CA GLU A 29 -7.50 -20.24 -0.98
C GLU A 29 -7.48 -18.75 -1.37
N HIS A 30 -8.62 -18.23 -1.84
CA HIS A 30 -8.73 -16.82 -2.21
C HIS A 30 -8.54 -15.89 -1.01
N GLY A 31 -9.10 -16.22 0.16
CA GLY A 31 -8.91 -15.44 1.37
C GLY A 31 -7.44 -15.36 1.81
N LYS A 32 -6.72 -16.49 1.77
CA LYS A 32 -5.27 -16.53 2.05
C LYS A 32 -4.46 -15.76 1.03
N LYS A 33 -4.82 -15.85 -0.25
CA LYS A 33 -4.20 -15.07 -1.34
C LYS A 33 -4.37 -13.56 -1.09
N LEU A 34 -5.57 -13.10 -0.76
CA LEU A 34 -5.82 -11.69 -0.42
C LEU A 34 -5.04 -11.23 0.82
N LEU A 35 -4.99 -12.04 1.88
CA LEU A 35 -4.21 -11.74 3.10
C LEU A 35 -2.72 -11.53 2.82
N LYS A 36 -2.15 -12.26 1.85
CA LYS A 36 -0.75 -12.10 1.46
C LYS A 36 -0.47 -10.72 0.83
N TYR A 37 -1.44 -10.14 0.11
CA TYR A 37 -1.26 -8.84 -0.55
C TYR A 37 -1.35 -7.64 0.36
N CYS A 38 -2.03 -7.76 1.51
CA CYS A 38 -2.24 -6.62 2.39
C CYS A 38 -0.91 -6.01 2.91
N PRO A 39 0.06 -6.80 3.42
CA PRO A 39 1.37 -6.25 3.82
C PRO A 39 2.14 -5.58 2.68
N GLU A 40 2.07 -6.15 1.47
CA GLU A 40 2.77 -5.61 0.30
C GLU A 40 2.28 -4.19 -0.04
N MET A 41 0.98 -3.89 0.16
CA MET A 41 0.43 -2.55 -0.08
C MET A 41 1.05 -1.46 0.80
N GLU A 42 1.29 -1.75 2.07
CA GLU A 42 1.96 -0.81 2.96
C GLU A 42 3.41 -0.54 2.52
N ASP A 43 4.14 -1.58 2.11
CA ASP A 43 5.51 -1.43 1.64
C ASP A 43 5.60 -0.61 0.35
N TYR A 44 4.62 -0.76 -0.54
CA TYR A 44 4.50 0.09 -1.71
C TYR A 44 4.18 1.54 -1.35
N TYR A 45 3.28 1.77 -0.39
CA TYR A 45 3.01 3.13 0.11
C TYR A 45 4.27 3.79 0.65
N ARG A 46 5.02 3.09 1.51
CA ARG A 46 6.30 3.58 2.04
C ARG A 46 7.28 3.91 0.91
N SER A 47 7.34 3.07 -0.12
CA SER A 47 8.25 3.26 -1.27
C SER A 47 7.88 4.48 -2.11
N MET A 48 6.60 4.68 -2.37
CA MET A 48 6.12 5.86 -3.10
C MET A 48 6.34 7.14 -2.29
N GLY A 49 6.05 7.12 -0.98
CA GLY A 49 6.28 8.24 -0.08
C GLY A 49 7.76 8.60 0.01
N TYR A 50 8.63 7.60 0.11
CA TYR A 50 10.08 7.80 0.08
C TYR A 50 10.51 8.51 -1.21
N CYS A 51 10.06 8.05 -2.38
CA CYS A 51 10.37 8.70 -3.66
C CYS A 51 9.83 10.14 -3.74
N TYR A 52 8.60 10.37 -3.28
CA TYR A 52 8.01 11.71 -3.28
C TYR A 52 8.78 12.68 -2.36
N HIS A 53 9.06 12.29 -1.12
CA HIS A 53 9.74 13.16 -0.16
C HIS A 53 11.24 13.33 -0.45
N THR A 54 11.87 12.38 -1.16
CA THR A 54 13.29 12.52 -1.58
C THR A 54 13.48 13.20 -2.94
N SER A 55 12.39 13.48 -3.66
CA SER A 55 12.41 14.29 -4.88
C SER A 55 12.74 15.75 -4.57
N GLN A 56 13.59 16.37 -5.39
CA GLN A 56 13.99 17.77 -5.26
C GLN A 56 12.79 18.72 -5.45
N LEU A 57 12.76 19.83 -4.71
CA LEU A 57 11.72 20.85 -4.77
C LEU A 57 11.51 21.36 -6.20
N SER A 58 12.59 21.66 -6.93
CA SER A 58 12.54 22.12 -8.32
C SER A 58 11.80 21.16 -9.26
N ARG A 59 11.76 19.85 -8.94
CA ARG A 59 11.01 18.85 -9.69
C ARG A 59 9.52 18.91 -9.37
N ARG A 60 9.18 19.08 -8.09
CA ARG A 60 7.80 19.29 -7.65
C ARG A 60 7.25 20.58 -8.25
N GLU A 61 8.00 21.69 -8.21
CA GLU A 61 7.62 22.96 -8.84
C GLU A 61 7.41 22.84 -10.35
N ALA A 62 8.35 22.20 -11.07
CA ALA A 62 8.19 21.98 -12.51
C ALA A 62 6.95 21.13 -12.85
N MET A 63 6.63 20.15 -12.00
CA MET A 63 5.42 19.33 -12.15
C MET A 63 4.15 20.13 -11.81
N ALA A 64 4.20 21.00 -10.80
CA ALA A 64 3.09 21.87 -10.40
C ALA A 64 2.68 22.83 -11.53
N GLU A 65 3.68 23.41 -12.22
CA GLU A 65 3.46 24.32 -13.36
C GLU A 65 2.97 23.61 -14.63
N CYS A 66 3.00 22.27 -14.66
CA CYS A 66 2.59 21.50 -15.82
C CYS A 66 1.06 21.32 -15.86
N ILE A 67 0.42 21.74 -16.95
CA ILE A 67 -1.03 21.59 -17.13
C ILE A 67 -1.48 20.11 -17.04
N ILE A 68 -0.66 19.18 -17.55
CA ILE A 68 -1.01 17.75 -17.63
C ILE A 68 -0.68 17.03 -16.31
N HIS A 69 0.39 17.41 -15.62
CA HIS A 69 0.90 16.69 -14.44
C HIS A 69 0.74 17.42 -13.11
N GLY A 70 0.37 18.70 -13.11
CA GLY A 70 0.04 19.47 -11.91
C GLY A 70 -1.04 18.78 -11.06
N PRO A 71 -2.14 18.28 -11.65
CA PRO A 71 -3.13 17.50 -10.89
C PRO A 71 -2.55 16.22 -10.26
N HIS A 72 -1.54 15.59 -10.86
CA HIS A 72 -0.90 14.42 -10.27
C HIS A 72 -0.12 14.81 -9.00
N LEU A 73 0.52 15.98 -8.97
CA LEU A 73 1.25 16.47 -7.80
C LEU A 73 0.30 16.73 -6.62
N VAL A 74 -0.85 17.37 -6.87
CA VAL A 74 -1.88 17.58 -5.83
C VAL A 74 -2.31 16.25 -5.20
N ASN A 75 -2.52 15.22 -6.02
CA ASN A 75 -2.86 13.88 -5.52
C ASN A 75 -1.71 13.21 -4.74
N LEU A 76 -0.45 13.54 -5.04
CA LEU A 76 0.70 13.05 -4.29
C LEU A 76 0.83 13.76 -2.95
N GLU A 77 0.67 15.09 -2.94
CA GLU A 77 0.61 15.90 -1.72
C GLU A 77 -0.47 15.36 -0.78
N GLU A 78 -1.71 15.24 -1.23
CA GLU A 78 -2.82 14.68 -0.43
C GLU A 78 -2.56 13.24 0.07
N ALA A 79 -1.77 12.43 -0.64
CA ALA A 79 -1.49 11.05 -0.26
C ALA A 79 -0.39 10.91 0.81
N PHE A 80 0.49 11.91 0.91
CA PHE A 80 1.68 11.87 1.76
C PHE A 80 1.74 12.99 2.81
N ASP A 81 0.74 13.87 2.82
CA ASP A 81 0.50 14.85 3.87
C ASP A 81 0.00 14.12 5.13
N LEU A 82 0.94 13.62 5.92
CA LEU A 82 0.71 13.02 7.23
C LEU A 82 1.17 14.01 8.30
N ASP A 83 0.23 14.72 8.91
CA ASP A 83 0.49 15.69 9.99
C ASP A 83 0.72 14.98 11.32
N ASP A 84 0.05 13.84 11.53
CA ASP A 84 0.19 13.05 12.74
C ASP A 84 0.09 11.52 12.50
N PRO A 85 0.55 10.68 13.46
CA PRO A 85 0.55 9.23 13.29
C PRO A 85 -0.85 8.61 13.10
N GLU A 86 -1.91 9.26 13.56
CA GLU A 86 -3.29 8.81 13.36
C GLU A 86 -3.70 8.93 11.88
N ASP A 87 -3.15 9.88 11.11
CA ASP A 87 -3.43 9.99 9.68
C ASP A 87 -3.04 8.72 8.93
N TYR A 88 -1.90 8.11 9.31
CA TYR A 88 -1.50 6.81 8.78
C TYR A 88 -2.52 5.72 9.11
N HIS A 89 -2.99 5.68 10.37
CA HIS A 89 -3.99 4.70 10.80
C HIS A 89 -5.34 4.89 10.09
N ILE A 90 -5.76 6.14 9.86
CA ILE A 90 -6.96 6.48 9.10
C ILE A 90 -6.83 5.99 7.66
N LEU A 91 -5.70 6.27 7.00
CA LEU A 91 -5.42 5.87 5.62
C LEU A 91 -5.49 4.34 5.45
N PHE A 92 -4.92 3.58 6.40
CA PHE A 92 -4.85 2.13 6.33
C PHE A 92 -6.03 1.41 7.00
N LYS A 93 -6.95 2.13 7.66
CA LYS A 93 -8.09 1.53 8.36
C LYS A 93 -8.94 0.59 7.52
N PRO A 94 -9.25 0.90 6.24
CA PRO A 94 -10.01 0.00 5.39
C PRO A 94 -9.28 -1.32 5.12
N LEU A 95 -7.94 -1.29 5.05
CA LEU A 95 -7.11 -2.49 4.86
C LEU A 95 -7.10 -3.35 6.12
N GLU A 96 -6.88 -2.75 7.29
CA GLU A 96 -6.93 -3.45 8.59
C GLU A 96 -8.27 -4.16 8.81
N THR A 97 -9.36 -3.48 8.48
CA THR A 97 -10.72 -4.01 8.57
C THR A 97 -10.88 -5.20 7.62
N SER A 98 -10.36 -5.09 6.41
CA SER A 98 -10.40 -6.17 5.41
C SER A 98 -9.56 -7.38 5.83
N ILE A 99 -8.38 -7.17 6.42
CA ILE A 99 -7.54 -8.23 6.98
C ILE A 99 -8.30 -8.99 8.07
N THR A 100 -8.98 -8.27 8.96
CA THR A 100 -9.78 -8.86 10.05
C THR A 100 -10.90 -9.72 9.47
N LEU A 101 -11.68 -9.19 8.52
CA LEU A 101 -12.74 -9.93 7.85
C LEU A 101 -12.21 -11.18 7.13
N LEU A 102 -11.05 -11.10 6.46
CA LEU A 102 -10.46 -12.24 5.77
C LEU A 102 -9.98 -13.31 6.75
N LYS A 103 -9.37 -12.93 7.88
CA LYS A 103 -8.98 -13.86 8.94
C LYS A 103 -10.19 -14.59 9.50
N GLU A 104 -11.28 -13.87 9.75
CA GLU A 104 -12.55 -14.49 10.17
C GLU A 104 -13.07 -15.46 9.11
N VAL A 105 -13.12 -15.05 7.83
CA VAL A 105 -13.59 -15.91 6.74
C VAL A 105 -12.77 -17.20 6.64
N VAL A 106 -11.43 -17.09 6.67
CA VAL A 106 -10.53 -18.26 6.60
C VAL A 106 -10.70 -19.13 7.83
N SER A 107 -10.71 -18.55 9.03
CA SER A 107 -10.89 -19.27 10.29
C SER A 107 -12.24 -19.99 10.33
N ASP A 108 -13.34 -19.28 10.10
CA ASP A 108 -14.69 -19.83 10.12
C ASP A 108 -14.83 -20.97 9.10
N ALA A 109 -14.26 -20.80 7.90
CA ALA A 109 -14.28 -21.80 6.85
C ALA A 109 -13.46 -23.06 7.18
N GLU A 110 -12.27 -22.91 7.75
CA GLU A 110 -11.39 -24.04 8.13
C GLU A 110 -11.97 -24.88 9.28
N HIS A 111 -12.77 -24.28 10.15
CA HIS A 111 -13.38 -24.94 11.30
C HIS A 111 -14.77 -25.54 11.00
N ILE A 112 -15.26 -25.50 9.75
CA ILE A 112 -16.50 -26.17 9.37
C ILE A 112 -16.30 -27.70 9.46
N PRO A 113 -17.11 -28.43 10.25
CA PRO A 113 -17.03 -29.88 10.33
C PRO A 113 -17.25 -30.56 8.97
N ARG A 114 -16.46 -31.61 8.67
CA ARG A 114 -16.60 -32.37 7.41
C ARG A 114 -17.97 -33.02 7.24
N ASN A 115 -18.70 -33.25 8.32
CA ASN A 115 -20.04 -33.83 8.34
C ASN A 115 -21.18 -32.79 8.29
N THR A 116 -20.88 -31.51 8.10
CA THR A 116 -21.90 -30.47 7.92
C THR A 116 -22.79 -30.80 6.72
N SER A 117 -24.11 -30.74 6.91
CA SER A 117 -25.07 -31.06 5.86
C SER A 117 -25.01 -30.03 4.72
N ALA A 118 -25.30 -30.46 3.48
CA ALA A 118 -25.25 -29.59 2.31
C ALA A 118 -26.12 -28.31 2.44
N PRO A 119 -27.36 -28.35 2.99
CA PRO A 119 -28.15 -27.14 3.20
C PRO A 119 -27.53 -26.16 4.21
N GLN A 120 -26.93 -26.68 5.29
CA GLN A 120 -26.23 -25.86 6.27
C GLN A 120 -24.98 -25.22 5.68
N LEU A 121 -24.21 -25.98 4.90
CA LEU A 121 -23.01 -25.49 4.23
C LEU A 121 -23.34 -24.41 3.18
N ALA A 122 -24.41 -24.61 2.40
CA ALA A 122 -24.93 -23.60 1.48
C ALA A 122 -25.33 -22.30 2.22
N GLY A 123 -25.98 -22.42 3.38
CA GLY A 123 -26.34 -21.29 4.23
C GLY A 123 -25.12 -20.52 4.74
N LEU A 124 -24.10 -21.23 5.26
CA LEU A 124 -22.86 -20.63 5.73
C LEU A 124 -22.10 -19.91 4.61
N LEU A 125 -21.96 -20.55 3.45
CA LEU A 125 -21.30 -19.98 2.29
C LEU A 125 -22.00 -18.71 1.81
N THR A 126 -23.32 -18.77 1.60
CA THR A 126 -24.07 -17.68 0.96
C THR A 126 -24.34 -16.52 1.90
N ASN A 127 -24.65 -16.79 3.17
CA ASN A 127 -25.14 -15.76 4.10
C ASN A 127 -24.04 -15.18 5.00
N SER A 128 -22.91 -15.86 5.17
CA SER A 128 -21.83 -15.44 6.07
C SER A 128 -20.50 -15.26 5.34
N LEU A 129 -19.97 -16.33 4.75
CA LEU A 129 -18.58 -16.34 4.27
C LEU A 129 -18.40 -15.53 2.98
N GLN A 130 -19.25 -15.73 1.97
CA GLN A 130 -19.15 -15.01 0.70
C GLN A 130 -19.35 -13.50 0.84
N PRO A 131 -20.34 -12.99 1.61
CA PRO A 131 -20.50 -11.55 1.81
C PRO A 131 -19.27 -10.90 2.45
N LYS A 132 -18.72 -11.50 3.53
CA LYS A 132 -17.50 -11.00 4.18
C LYS A 132 -16.31 -10.96 3.21
N LEU A 133 -16.10 -12.06 2.47
CA LEU A 133 -15.03 -12.14 1.46
C LEU A 133 -15.22 -11.09 0.36
N HIS A 134 -16.45 -10.90 -0.12
CA HIS A 134 -16.74 -9.94 -1.18
C HIS A 134 -16.50 -8.50 -0.74
N THR A 135 -16.91 -8.14 0.48
CA THR A 135 -16.63 -6.82 1.06
C THR A 135 -15.12 -6.59 1.17
N ALA A 136 -14.38 -7.53 1.77
CA ALA A 136 -12.93 -7.41 1.91
C ALA A 136 -12.21 -7.30 0.55
N HIS A 137 -12.58 -8.14 -0.42
CA HIS A 137 -12.01 -8.07 -1.77
C HIS A 137 -12.28 -6.71 -2.43
N THR A 138 -13.51 -6.22 -2.37
CA THR A 138 -13.87 -4.92 -2.97
C THR A 138 -13.04 -3.79 -2.36
N THR A 139 -12.90 -3.76 -1.04
CA THR A 139 -12.07 -2.77 -0.34
C THR A 139 -10.60 -2.85 -0.77
N ILE A 140 -10.02 -4.05 -0.78
CA ILE A 140 -8.62 -4.30 -1.20
C ILE A 140 -8.42 -3.86 -2.66
N SER A 141 -9.38 -4.16 -3.55
CA SER A 141 -9.32 -3.75 -4.95
C SER A 141 -9.38 -2.23 -5.12
N ASN A 142 -10.19 -1.55 -4.32
CA ASN A 142 -10.27 -0.08 -4.33
C ASN A 142 -8.97 0.56 -3.85
N MET A 143 -8.41 0.07 -2.73
CA MET A 143 -7.12 0.53 -2.22
C MET A 143 -5.99 0.26 -3.19
N ARG A 144 -5.96 -0.92 -3.82
CA ARG A 144 -5.02 -1.23 -4.91
C ARG A 144 -5.13 -0.21 -6.04
N THR A 145 -6.34 0.10 -6.48
CA THR A 145 -6.57 1.06 -7.57
C THR A 145 -6.06 2.45 -7.20
N TYR A 146 -6.30 2.88 -5.96
CA TYR A 146 -5.78 4.12 -5.42
C TYR A 146 -4.25 4.14 -5.42
N PHE A 147 -3.59 3.18 -4.77
CA PHE A 147 -2.12 3.13 -4.71
C PHE A 147 -1.46 2.91 -6.08
N SER A 148 -2.13 2.25 -7.03
CA SER A 148 -1.63 2.14 -8.40
C SER A 148 -1.57 3.50 -9.10
N ARG A 149 -2.53 4.40 -8.81
CA ARG A 149 -2.50 5.78 -9.31
C ARG A 149 -1.39 6.59 -8.64
N ILE A 150 -1.26 6.48 -7.31
CA ILE A 150 -0.16 7.14 -6.58
C ILE A 150 1.20 6.67 -7.11
N ASN A 151 1.35 5.39 -7.43
CA ASN A 151 2.58 4.86 -8.02
C ASN A 151 2.85 5.45 -9.41
N LEU A 152 1.82 5.54 -10.25
CA LEU A 152 1.92 6.19 -11.56
C LEU A 152 2.36 7.66 -11.43
N TYR A 153 1.77 8.40 -10.49
CA TYR A 153 2.08 9.81 -10.26
C TYR A 153 3.52 9.97 -9.74
N THR A 154 3.93 9.12 -8.80
CA THR A 154 5.30 9.10 -8.27
C THR A 154 6.28 8.80 -9.38
N ASN A 155 6.02 7.80 -10.22
CA ASN A 155 6.87 7.49 -11.37
C ASN A 155 6.92 8.64 -12.39
N THR A 156 5.82 9.37 -12.58
CA THR A 156 5.80 10.58 -13.41
C THR A 156 6.73 11.65 -12.86
N LEU A 157 6.65 11.93 -11.55
CA LEU A 157 7.53 12.88 -10.85
C LEU A 157 9.02 12.53 -11.04
N ARG A 158 9.35 11.24 -11.00
CA ARG A 158 10.73 10.74 -11.16
C ARG A 158 11.23 10.81 -12.61
N SER A 159 10.38 10.43 -13.56
CA SER A 159 10.80 10.12 -14.93
C SER A 159 10.54 11.22 -15.95
N VAL A 160 9.74 12.23 -15.62
CA VAL A 160 9.35 13.28 -16.57
C VAL A 160 9.87 14.64 -16.12
N SER A 161 10.62 15.30 -17.00
CA SER A 161 10.88 16.74 -16.86
C SER A 161 9.78 17.50 -17.58
N CYS A 162 9.03 18.31 -16.83
CA CYS A 162 8.00 19.18 -17.39
C CYS A 162 8.61 20.54 -17.73
N GLN A 163 8.45 20.99 -18.97
CA GLN A 163 8.77 22.36 -19.34
C GLN A 163 7.49 23.21 -19.35
N SER A 164 7.65 24.51 -19.09
CA SER A 164 6.55 25.49 -19.07
C SER A 164 5.79 25.62 -20.40
N ASN A 165 6.39 25.16 -21.52
CA ASN A 165 5.75 25.08 -22.83
C ASN A 165 4.88 23.83 -23.04
N GLY A 166 4.72 22.98 -22.03
CA GLY A 166 3.95 21.74 -22.10
C GLY A 166 4.68 20.56 -22.75
N THR A 167 5.98 20.68 -23.04
CA THR A 167 6.79 19.54 -23.50
C THR A 167 7.23 18.66 -22.34
N HIS A 168 7.23 17.36 -22.59
CA HIS A 168 7.63 16.32 -21.65
C HIS A 168 8.85 15.61 -22.21
N ILE A 169 9.95 15.67 -21.47
CA ILE A 169 11.18 14.96 -21.85
C ILE A 169 11.45 13.92 -20.78
N LEU A 170 11.75 12.70 -21.22
CA LEU A 170 12.24 11.66 -20.31
C LEU A 170 13.47 12.20 -19.60
N ASN A 171 13.48 12.03 -18.29
CA ASN A 171 14.58 12.50 -17.46
C ASN A 171 15.74 11.52 -17.62
N ASP A 172 16.71 11.86 -18.48
CA ASP A 172 17.93 11.07 -18.69
C ASP A 172 18.82 11.05 -17.43
N ASN A 173 18.60 11.98 -16.51
CA ASN A 173 19.24 12.01 -15.21
C ASN A 173 18.52 11.04 -14.27
N ARG A 174 19.23 9.97 -13.88
CA ARG A 174 18.89 9.21 -12.68
C ARG A 174 18.66 10.21 -11.55
N GLU A 175 17.48 10.16 -10.96
CA GLU A 175 17.03 10.93 -9.81
C GLU A 175 18.21 11.22 -8.86
N VAL A 176 18.61 12.50 -8.76
CA VAL A 176 19.58 12.92 -7.75
C VAL A 176 18.74 13.34 -6.56
N PRO A 177 18.63 12.54 -5.49
CA PRO A 177 17.90 12.96 -4.31
C PRO A 177 18.49 14.26 -3.77
N TRP A 178 17.68 15.13 -3.15
CA TRP A 178 18.18 16.38 -2.55
C TRP A 178 19.19 16.11 -1.41
N HIS A 179 19.19 14.91 -0.85
CA HIS A 179 20.07 14.53 0.25
C HIS A 179 21.40 13.97 -0.24
N ARG A 180 22.49 14.45 0.36
CA ARG A 180 23.79 13.77 0.36
C ARG A 180 24.26 13.58 1.79
N ARG A 181 24.83 12.41 2.10
CA ARG A 181 25.19 12.04 3.47
C ARG A 181 26.66 11.73 3.61
N THR A 182 27.19 12.12 4.77
CA THR A 182 28.54 11.79 5.21
C THR A 182 28.49 11.11 6.57
N HIS A 183 29.37 10.13 6.77
CA HIS A 183 29.56 9.52 8.07
C HIS A 183 30.57 10.36 8.85
N ASN A 184 30.15 10.93 9.97
CA ASN A 184 31.05 11.64 10.85
C ASN A 184 31.83 10.62 11.68
N ALA A 185 33.12 10.45 11.35
CA ALA A 185 34.01 9.49 12.02
C ALA A 185 34.26 9.81 13.50
N GLN A 186 34.03 11.04 13.95
CA GLN A 186 34.26 11.47 15.33
C GLN A 186 33.06 11.16 16.23
N THR A 187 31.85 11.34 15.73
CA THR A 187 30.61 11.09 16.47
C THR A 187 30.06 9.68 16.26
N GLY A 188 30.49 9.00 15.19
CA GLY A 188 29.90 7.72 14.77
C GLY A 188 28.49 7.87 14.20
N GLN A 189 28.04 9.10 13.95
CA GLN A 189 26.70 9.43 13.48
C GLN A 189 26.73 9.77 11.98
N TRP A 190 25.56 9.60 11.35
CA TRP A 190 25.36 10.00 9.96
C TRP A 190 24.84 11.42 9.92
N GLU A 191 25.43 12.26 9.09
CA GLU A 191 25.06 13.67 8.95
C GLU A 191 24.72 13.98 7.49
N LEU A 192 23.78 14.90 7.28
CA LEU A 192 23.49 15.44 5.95
C LEU A 192 24.58 16.46 5.59
N GLU A 193 25.16 16.33 4.39
CA GLU A 193 26.09 17.34 3.84
C GLU A 193 25.39 18.70 3.67
N SER A 194 24.10 18.68 3.36
CA SER A 194 23.22 19.84 3.31
C SER A 194 21.81 19.46 3.72
N MET A 195 21.22 20.23 4.65
CA MET A 195 19.79 20.18 4.91
C MET A 195 19.10 21.00 3.83
N ALA A 196 18.43 20.33 2.89
CA ALA A 196 17.59 20.99 1.90
C ALA A 196 16.22 21.34 2.54
N GLU A 197 15.46 22.23 1.91
CA GLU A 197 14.14 22.69 2.42
C GLU A 197 13.18 21.51 2.63
N GLU A 198 13.34 20.46 1.81
CA GLU A 198 12.57 19.22 1.79
C GLU A 198 12.81 18.32 3.03
N TRP A 199 13.81 18.62 3.88
CA TRP A 199 14.11 17.83 5.08
C TRP A 199 12.96 17.82 6.07
N THR A 200 12.28 18.96 6.26
CA THR A 200 11.20 19.06 7.24
C THR A 200 10.01 18.19 6.84
N ASP A 201 9.62 18.24 5.57
CA ASP A 201 8.51 17.43 5.04
C ASP A 201 8.85 15.93 5.13
N TYR A 202 10.09 15.56 4.75
CA TYR A 202 10.56 14.19 4.89
C TYR A 202 10.55 13.71 6.35
N LEU A 203 11.03 14.56 7.27
CA LEU A 203 11.07 14.24 8.69
C LEU A 203 9.66 14.02 9.23
N ASN A 204 8.72 14.92 8.95
CA ASN A 204 7.34 14.82 9.40
C ASN A 204 6.72 13.49 8.92
N TRP A 205 6.75 13.25 7.60
CA TRP A 205 6.25 12.01 7.02
C TRP A 205 6.92 10.77 7.64
N ALA A 206 8.25 10.73 7.69
CA ALA A 206 8.98 9.58 8.20
C ALA A 206 8.64 9.31 9.67
N THR A 207 8.37 10.35 10.45
CA THR A 207 7.99 10.20 11.86
C THR A 207 6.57 9.70 12.03
N CYS A 208 5.65 9.93 11.08
CA CYS A 208 4.27 9.42 11.16
C CYS A 208 4.15 7.91 10.88
N LEU A 209 5.22 7.25 10.44
CA LEU A 209 5.18 5.83 10.07
C LEU A 209 5.19 4.89 11.29
N PRO A 210 4.46 3.75 11.27
CA PRO A 210 4.36 2.86 12.43
C PRO A 210 5.71 2.36 12.97
N GLU A 211 6.63 2.02 12.07
CA GLU A 211 7.94 1.49 12.40
C GLU A 211 8.90 2.52 13.01
N THR A 212 8.67 3.81 12.78
CA THR A 212 9.45 4.90 13.40
C THR A 212 8.84 5.32 14.73
N GLN A 213 7.50 5.27 14.84
CA GLN A 213 6.76 5.53 16.08
C GLN A 213 7.20 4.67 17.26
N VAL A 214 7.55 3.39 17.02
CA VAL A 214 8.09 2.50 18.06
C VAL A 214 9.37 3.04 18.70
N TRP A 215 10.19 3.77 17.95
CA TRP A 215 11.44 4.37 18.45
C TRP A 215 11.21 5.73 19.09
N ILE A 216 10.32 6.54 18.53
CA ILE A 216 9.89 7.82 19.12
C ILE A 216 9.32 7.59 20.52
N GLN A 217 8.48 6.58 20.68
CA GLN A 217 7.90 6.19 21.99
C GLN A 217 8.96 5.73 23.01
N LYS A 218 10.14 5.29 22.54
CA LYS A 218 11.29 4.94 23.39
C LYS A 218 12.18 6.15 23.73
N GLY A 219 11.82 7.34 23.26
CA GLY A 219 12.53 8.59 23.52
C GLY A 219 13.72 8.84 22.60
N GLU A 220 13.81 8.15 21.46
CA GLU A 220 14.86 8.41 20.47
C GLU A 220 14.55 9.68 19.65
N ASP A 221 15.59 10.42 19.23
CA ASP A 221 15.45 11.65 18.46
C ASP A 221 14.84 11.35 17.07
N PRO A 222 13.69 11.97 16.72
CA PRO A 222 13.08 11.89 15.39
C PRO A 222 14.07 12.08 14.23
N LYS A 223 15.03 12.99 14.38
CA LYS A 223 16.04 13.25 13.33
C LYS A 223 16.94 12.05 13.09
N GLU A 224 17.40 11.40 14.15
CA GLU A 224 18.23 10.20 14.06
C GLU A 224 17.45 9.03 13.46
N ILE A 225 16.16 8.90 13.80
CA ILE A 225 15.28 7.90 13.21
C ILE A 225 15.14 8.14 11.70
N ALA A 226 14.79 9.36 11.28
CA ALA A 226 14.64 9.74 9.88
C ALA A 226 15.94 9.56 9.09
N LEU A 227 17.11 9.91 9.65
CA LEU A 227 18.42 9.71 9.02
C LEU A 227 18.75 8.22 8.79
N ARG A 228 18.43 7.35 9.76
CA ARG A 228 18.57 5.89 9.60
C ARG A 228 17.61 5.36 8.53
N TRP A 229 16.40 5.86 8.53
CA TRP A 229 15.37 5.50 7.56
C TRP A 229 15.81 5.85 6.15
N LEU A 230 16.27 7.07 5.93
CA LEU A 230 16.83 7.53 4.68
C LEU A 230 17.94 6.56 4.18
N LYS A 231 18.71 5.91 5.08
CA LYS A 231 19.89 5.08 4.74
C LYS A 231 19.49 3.70 4.27
N ASN A 232 18.56 3.11 5.00
CA ASN A 232 18.24 1.70 4.91
C ASN A 232 16.94 1.46 4.14
N PHE A 233 16.31 2.52 3.63
CA PHE A 233 15.08 2.39 2.87
C PHE A 233 15.32 1.61 1.58
N VAL A 234 14.64 0.48 1.45
CA VAL A 234 14.64 -0.32 0.23
C VAL A 234 13.38 0.04 -0.54
N VAL A 235 13.57 0.69 -1.69
CA VAL A 235 12.45 0.99 -2.60
C VAL A 235 11.97 -0.30 -3.23
N MET A 236 10.69 -0.62 -3.01
CA MET A 236 10.01 -1.72 -3.67
C MET A 236 9.29 -1.21 -4.92
N ASP A 237 9.63 -1.76 -6.08
CA ASP A 237 8.90 -1.48 -7.30
C ASP A 237 7.53 -2.17 -7.26
N PHE A 238 6.47 -1.41 -7.49
CA PHE A 238 5.12 -1.95 -7.58
C PHE A 238 4.98 -2.86 -8.81
N GLN A 239 5.05 -4.17 -8.61
CA GLN A 239 4.83 -5.16 -9.69
C GLN A 239 3.36 -5.57 -9.73
N MET A 240 2.67 -5.24 -10.83
CA MET A 240 1.23 -5.47 -11.00
C MET A 240 0.81 -6.94 -11.18
N THR A 241 1.71 -7.92 -11.05
CA THR A 241 1.47 -9.26 -11.59
C THR A 241 0.56 -10.17 -10.77
N ASP A 242 0.25 -9.86 -9.51
CA ASP A 242 -0.11 -10.96 -8.62
C ASP A 242 -1.60 -11.09 -8.23
N ILE A 243 -2.51 -10.17 -8.58
CA ILE A 243 -3.95 -10.32 -8.23
C ILE A 243 -4.84 -10.50 -9.46
N ASN A 244 -4.62 -11.61 -10.17
CA ASN A 244 -5.64 -12.25 -11.03
C ASN A 244 -6.04 -13.59 -10.44
#